data_AF-W4QIA9-F1
#
_entry.id   AF-W4QIA9-F1
#
_cell.length_a   1.000
_cell.length_b   1.000
_cell.length_c   1.000
_cell.angle_alpha   90.00
_cell.angle_beta   90.00
_cell.angle_gamma   90.00
#
_symmetry.space_group_name_H-M   'P 1'
#
loop_
_entity.id
_entity.type
_entity.pdbx_description
1 polymer ?
#
loop_
_entity_poly.entity_id
_entity_poly.type
_entity_poly.pdbx_seq_one_letter_code
_entity_poly.pdbx_strand_id
1 'polypeptide(L)' 'MTEQNYDATYKLGKTVVHVISPGELTPEELQKRIKDYHLAGWSAWNSLTPEQQKALNKEAQDESEDSS' A
#
# COMPACT_ATOMS: atom_id res chain seq x y z
N MET A 1 6.81 -28.65 17.31
CA MET A 1 5.78 -27.66 17.70
C MET A 1 6.19 -26.35 17.06
N THR A 2 5.35 -25.78 16.20
CA THR A 2 5.64 -24.49 15.53
C THR A 2 5.39 -23.36 16.52
N GLU A 3 6.45 -22.70 16.97
CA GLU A 3 6.34 -21.45 17.73
C GLU A 3 5.61 -20.41 16.87
N GLN A 4 4.46 -19.93 17.34
CA GLN A 4 3.72 -18.87 16.63
C GLN A 4 4.34 -17.52 17.01
N ASN A 5 4.99 -16.87 16.04
CA ASN A 5 5.56 -15.53 16.19
C ASN A 5 4.44 -14.49 16.08
N TYR A 6 3.93 -14.04 17.22
CA TYR A 6 2.96 -12.95 17.28
C TYR A 6 3.68 -11.60 17.33
N ASP A 7 3.22 -10.67 16.51
CA ASP A 7 3.71 -9.29 16.45
C ASP A 7 3.26 -8.48 17.67
N ALA A 8 2.02 -8.72 18.11
CA ALA A 8 1.49 -8.17 19.35
C ALA A 8 0.50 -9.13 20.01
N THR A 9 0.31 -9.00 21.32
CA THR A 9 -0.75 -9.71 22.04
C THR A 9 -1.48 -8.75 22.98
N TYR A 10 -2.80 -8.65 22.84
CA TYR A 10 -3.66 -7.80 23.67
C TYR A 10 -4.57 -8.65 24.56
N LYS A 11 -4.75 -8.23 25.81
CA LYS A 11 -5.71 -8.86 26.74
C LYS A 11 -6.86 -7.90 27.00
N LEU A 12 -8.06 -8.33 26.64
CA LEU A 12 -9.31 -7.59 26.82
C LEU A 12 -10.22 -8.42 27.74
N GLY A 13 -10.08 -8.20 29.05
CA GLY A 13 -10.80 -8.97 30.07
C GLY A 13 -10.41 -10.46 30.03
N LYS A 14 -11.34 -11.32 29.60
CA LYS A 14 -11.11 -12.77 29.42
C LYS A 14 -10.64 -13.16 28.02
N THR A 15 -10.59 -12.21 27.07
CA THR A 15 -10.21 -12.47 25.69
C THR A 15 -8.75 -12.12 25.46
N VAL A 16 -8.03 -12.98 24.74
CA VAL A 16 -6.66 -12.73 24.26
C VAL A 16 -6.69 -12.60 22.75
N VAL A 17 -6.16 -11.49 22.23
CA VAL A 17 -6.03 -11.22 20.79
C VAL A 17 -4.56 -11.33 20.43
N HIS A 18 -4.25 -12.18 19.47
CA HIS A 18 -2.91 -12.31 18.90
C HIS A 18 -2.87 -11.64 17.53
N VAL A 19 -2.02 -10.64 17.38
CA VAL A 19 -1.74 -10.02 16.08
C VAL A 19 -0.59 -10.79 15.46
N ILE A 20 -0.84 -11.36 14.29
CA ILE A 20 0.17 -12.01 13.46
C ILE A 20 0.63 -11.00 12.41
N SER A 21 1.93 -10.75 12.36
CA SER A 21 2.50 -9.96 11.28
C SER A 21 2.31 -10.74 9.97
N PRO A 22 1.86 -10.10 8.87
CA PRO A 22 2.03 -10.69 7.57
C PRO A 22 3.54 -10.85 7.39
N GLY A 23 4.02 -12.09 7.36
CA GLY A 23 5.45 -12.40 7.49
C GLY A 23 6.36 -11.59 6.57
N GLU A 24 7.65 -11.54 6.91
CA GLU A 24 8.63 -10.74 6.17
C GLU A 24 8.57 -11.05 4.67
N LEU A 25 8.28 -10.02 3.88
CA LEU A 25 8.25 -10.14 2.44
C LEU A 25 9.68 -10.23 1.94
N THR A 26 9.98 -11.24 1.12
CA THR A 26 11.32 -11.33 0.53
C THR A 26 11.59 -10.10 -0.35
N PRO A 27 12.85 -9.65 -0.47
CA PRO A 27 13.19 -8.52 -1.34
C PRO A 27 12.70 -8.71 -2.78
N GLU A 28 12.73 -9.95 -3.28
CA GLU A 28 12.28 -10.30 -4.63
C GLU A 28 10.76 -10.15 -4.79
N GLU A 29 9.97 -10.62 -3.82
CA GLU A 29 8.52 -10.44 -3.83
C GLU A 29 8.11 -8.98 -3.66
N LEU A 30 8.83 -8.23 -2.83
CA LEU A 30 8.62 -6.79 -2.67
C LEU A 30 8.85 -6.07 -4.00
N GLN A 31 9.99 -6.34 -4.65
CA GLN A 31 10.32 -5.74 -5.96
C GLN A 31 9.31 -6.13 -7.03
N LYS A 32 8.84 -7.38 -7.04
CA LYS A 32 7.78 -7.83 -7.94
C LYS A 32 6.48 -7.04 -7.73
N ARG A 33 6.02 -6.91 -6.48
CA ARG A 33 4.80 -6.14 -6.17
C ARG A 33 4.94 -4.67 -6.58
N ILE A 34 6.07 -4.04 -6.26
CA ILE A 34 6.36 -2.66 -6.65
C ILE A 34 6.29 -2.51 -8.17
N LYS A 35 6.91 -3.43 -8.91
CA LYS A 35 6.87 -3.44 -10.37
C LYS A 35 5.44 -3.58 -10.90
N ASP A 36 4.64 -4.46 -10.31
CA ASP A 36 3.24 -4.68 -10.70
C ASP A 36 2.40 -3.42 -10.45
N TYR A 37 2.59 -2.74 -9.31
CA TYR A 37 1.93 -1.47 -9.02
C TYR A 37 2.34 -0.36 -9.98
N HIS A 38 3.63 -0.23 -10.30
CA HIS A 38 4.10 0.73 -11.29
C HIS A 38 3.49 0.44 -12.67
N LEU A 39 3.46 -0.82 -13.09
CA LEU A 39 2.88 -1.21 -14.36
C LEU A 39 1.38 -0.90 -14.41
N ALA A 40 0.64 -1.22 -13.35
CA ALA A 40 -0.79 -0.93 -13.25
C ALA A 40 -1.06 0.58 -13.28
N GLY A 41 -0.31 1.36 -12.49
CA GLY A 41 -0.41 2.83 -12.48
C GLY A 41 -0.07 3.44 -13.84
N TRP A 42 0.99 2.97 -14.48
CA TRP A 42 1.39 3.43 -15.81
C TRP A 42 0.36 3.04 -16.88
N SER A 43 -0.18 1.82 -16.81
CA SER A 43 -1.21 1.38 -17.74
C SER A 43 -2.50 2.19 -17.57
N ALA A 44 -2.90 2.46 -16.32
CA ALA A 44 -4.06 3.30 -16.03
C ALA A 44 -3.84 4.72 -16.58
N TRP A 45 -2.67 5.31 -16.33
CA TRP A 45 -2.32 6.64 -16.85
C TRP A 45 -2.41 6.72 -18.38
N ASN A 46 -1.83 5.75 -19.09
CA ASN A 46 -1.84 5.70 -20.55
C ASN A 46 -3.22 5.39 -21.14
N SER A 47 -4.16 4.88 -20.35
CA SER A 47 -5.55 4.67 -20.79
C SER A 47 -6.38 5.96 -20.79
N LEU A 48 -5.89 7.03 -20.17
CA LEU A 48 -6.58 8.30 -20.06
C LEU A 48 -6.36 9.18 -21.29
N THR A 49 -7.35 10.04 -21.58
CA THR A 49 -7.19 11.11 -22.57
C THR A 49 -6.27 12.21 -22.04
N PRO A 50 -5.64 13.01 -22.93
CA PRO A 50 -4.79 14.12 -22.52
C PRO A 50 -5.48 15.14 -21.63
N GLU A 51 -6.79 15.34 -21.79
CA GLU A 51 -7.58 16.27 -20.96
C GLU A 51 -7.77 15.73 -19.54
N GLN A 52 -8.07 14.44 -19.41
CA GLN A 52 -8.16 13.77 -18.10
C GLN A 52 -6.82 13.75 -17.37
N GLN A 53 -5.72 13.49 -18.08
CA GLN A 53 -4.37 13.57 -17.52
C GLN A 53 -4.06 14.96 -16.98
N LYS A 54 -4.39 16.01 -17.74
CA LYS A 54 -4.21 17.40 -17.29
C LYS A 54 -5.06 17.76 -16.08
N ALA A 55 -6.31 17.29 -16.03
CA ALA A 55 -7.19 17.52 -14.89
C ALA A 55 -6.64 16.88 -13.60
N LEU A 56 -6.21 15.61 -13.68
CA LEU A 56 -5.61 14.90 -12.54
C LEU A 56 -4.31 15.55 -12.07
N ASN A 57 -3.44 15.97 -13.01
CA ASN A 57 -2.21 16.66 -12.65
C ASN A 57 -2.49 17.99 -11.93
N LYS A 58 -3.53 18.72 -12.37
CA LYS A 58 -3.92 19.97 -11.74
C LYS A 58 -4.44 19.72 -10.32
N GLU A 59 -5.34 18.75 -10.14
CA GLU A 59 -5.87 18.37 -8.82
C GLU A 59 -4.75 17.97 -7.85
N ALA A 60 -3.79 17.18 -8.30
CA ALA A 60 -2.63 16.79 -7.48
C ALA A 60 -1.72 17.97 -7.10
N GLN A 61 -1.58 18.97 -7.98
CA GLN A 61 -0.85 20.20 -7.65
C GLN A 61 -1.58 21.01 -6.59
N ASP A 62 -2.89 21.20 -6.77
CA ASP A 62 -3.72 21.98 -5.85
C ASP A 62 -3.74 21.35 -4.43
N GLU A 63 -3.78 20.00 -4.32
CA GLU A 63 -3.69 19.29 -3.02
C GLU A 63 -2.33 19.45 -2.31
N SER A 64 -1.24 19.59 -3.08
CA SER A 64 0.10 19.77 -2.53
C SER A 64 0.35 21.17 -1.97
N GLU A 65 -0.39 22.17 -2.48
CA GLU A 65 -0.31 23.56 -2.06
C GLU A 65 -1.14 23.85 -0.80
N ASP A 66 -2.27 23.14 -0.59
CA ASP A 66 -3.13 23.30 0.60
C ASP A 66 -2.56 22.59 1.87
N SER A 67 -1.51 21.77 1.69
CA SER A 67 -0.82 21.07 2.78
C SER A 67 0.47 21.77 3.26
N SER A 68 0.79 22.96 2.75
CA SER A 68 2.03 23.72 3.03
C SER A 68 1.82 25.01 3.82
#